data_AF-A0A6L9QG52-F1
#
_entry.id   AF-A0A6L9QG52-F1
#
_cell.length_a   1.000
_cell.length_b   1.000
_cell.length_c   1.000
_cell.angle_alpha   90.00
_cell.angle_beta   90.00
_cell.angle_gamma   90.00
#
_symmetry.space_group_name_H-M   'P 1'
#
loop_
_entity.id
_entity.type
_entity.pdbx_description
1 polymer ?
#
loop_
_entity_poly.entity_id
_entity_poly.type
_entity_poly.pdbx_seq_one_letter_code
_entity_poly.pdbx_strand_id
1 'polypeptide(L)'
;MSDFTNAAEALAAIEQTQQRAYADQRLPMWYIPGVVTLGTTAAIASEVDGTAQAVLTAAAVAGLLALVATLSARMRIRFRPRTWTPKAGALMAVWIASLFAVWGAVPLLAGAFTDSAVWQKAIAGAVTVVYAAATTRPAENLVLARLAGKVAR
;
A
#
# COMPACT_ATOMS: atom_id res chain seq x y z
N MET A 1 14.09 -31.74 20.32
CA MET A 1 12.67 -32.03 20.06
C MET A 1 11.93 -31.66 21.33
N SER A 2 11.09 -30.62 21.31
CA SER A 2 10.28 -30.26 22.48
C SER A 2 9.00 -31.09 22.47
N ASP A 3 8.88 -32.01 23.43
CA ASP A 3 7.66 -32.77 23.69
C ASP A 3 6.59 -31.81 24.25
N PHE A 4 5.60 -31.47 23.43
CA PHE A 4 4.41 -30.75 23.90
C PHE A 4 3.60 -31.70 24.76
N THR A 5 3.39 -31.36 26.03
CA THR A 5 2.81 -32.28 27.02
C THR A 5 1.27 -32.29 27.01
N ASN A 6 0.65 -31.37 26.25
CA ASN A 6 -0.80 -31.26 26.06
C ASN A 6 -1.15 -30.67 24.68
N ALA A 7 -2.23 -31.15 24.05
CA ALA A 7 -2.78 -30.60 22.80
C ALA A 7 -3.11 -29.10 22.90
N ALA A 8 -3.48 -28.60 24.09
CA ALA A 8 -3.70 -27.18 24.34
C ALA A 8 -2.41 -26.35 24.23
N GLU A 9 -1.27 -26.88 24.69
CA GLU A 9 0.03 -26.20 24.57
C GLU A 9 0.53 -26.19 23.13
N ALA A 10 0.32 -27.28 22.39
CA ALA A 10 0.61 -27.34 20.96
C ALA A 10 -0.24 -26.33 20.16
N LEU A 11 -1.53 -26.21 20.48
CA LEU A 11 -2.42 -25.23 19.84
C LEU A 11 -2.00 -23.79 20.15
N ALA A 12 -1.67 -23.49 21.40
CA ALA A 12 -1.19 -22.18 21.82
C ALA A 12 0.15 -21.82 21.15
N ALA A 13 1.07 -22.78 21.00
CA ALA A 13 2.34 -22.57 20.30
C ALA A 13 2.13 -22.33 18.79
N ILE A 14 1.20 -23.04 18.16
CA ILE A 14 0.83 -22.83 16.75
C ILE A 14 0.19 -21.45 16.58
N GLU A 15 -0.74 -21.05 17.45
CA GLU A 15 -1.34 -19.73 17.43
C GLU A 15 -0.27 -18.65 17.58
N GLN A 16 0.63 -18.75 18.57
CA GLN A 16 1.70 -17.79 18.78
C GLN A 16 2.66 -17.68 17.57
N THR A 17 2.93 -18.81 16.90
CA THR A 17 3.80 -18.84 15.72
C THR A 17 3.11 -18.22 14.50
N GLN A 18 1.82 -18.51 14.28
CA GLN A 18 1.04 -17.88 13.22
C GLN A 18 0.91 -16.38 13.47
N GLN A 19 0.70 -15.98 14.71
CA GLN A 19 0.59 -14.59 15.12
C GLN A 19 1.87 -13.79 14.82
N ARG A 20 3.05 -14.36 15.12
CA ARG A 20 4.35 -13.77 14.73
C ARG A 20 4.48 -13.70 13.20
N ALA A 21 4.14 -14.78 12.50
CA ALA A 21 4.20 -14.81 11.04
C ALA A 21 3.25 -13.78 10.37
N TYR A 22 2.08 -13.51 10.95
CA TYR A 22 1.17 -12.44 10.48
C TYR A 22 1.68 -11.04 10.83
N ALA A 23 2.31 -10.84 12.00
CA ALA A 23 2.91 -9.56 12.38
C ALA A 23 4.14 -9.21 11.51
N ASP A 24 4.85 -10.22 11.03
CA ASP A 24 5.98 -10.09 10.11
C ASP A 24 5.54 -9.92 8.64
N GLN A 25 4.27 -10.22 8.33
CA GLN A 25 3.70 -9.95 7.01
C GLN A 25 3.28 -8.50 6.87
N ARG A 26 4.30 -7.69 6.67
CA ARG A 26 4.14 -6.29 6.32
C ARG A 26 4.18 -6.09 4.82
N LEU A 27 3.43 -5.11 4.33
CA LEU A 27 3.55 -4.65 2.96
C LEU A 27 5.00 -4.22 2.70
N PRO A 28 5.57 -4.59 1.54
CA PRO A 28 6.88 -4.09 1.16
C PRO A 28 6.85 -2.56 1.05
N MET A 29 7.86 -1.87 1.58
CA MET A 29 7.90 -0.39 1.60
C MET A 29 7.88 0.24 0.20
N TRP A 30 8.25 -0.52 -0.83
CA TRP A 30 8.23 -0.07 -2.22
C TRP A 30 6.83 -0.17 -2.86
N TYR A 31 5.89 -0.94 -2.30
CA TYR A 31 4.64 -1.25 -2.97
C TYR A 31 3.78 0.00 -3.18
N ILE A 32 3.48 0.74 -2.10
CA ILE A 32 2.61 1.92 -2.15
C ILE A 32 3.29 3.08 -2.90
N PRO A 33 4.57 3.43 -2.64
CA PRO A 33 5.31 4.34 -3.50
C PRO A 33 5.30 3.96 -4.98
N GLY A 34 5.44 2.66 -5.29
CA GLY A 34 5.38 2.16 -6.66
C GLY A 34 4.01 2.38 -7.31
N VAL A 35 2.92 2.07 -6.60
CA VAL A 35 1.55 2.33 -7.08
C VAL A 35 1.34 3.82 -7.35
N VAL A 36 1.74 4.69 -6.41
CA VAL A 36 1.60 6.16 -6.57
C VAL A 36 2.43 6.65 -7.77
N THR A 37 3.66 6.15 -7.93
CA THR A 37 4.52 6.52 -9.06
C THR A 37 3.87 6.13 -10.38
N LEU A 38 3.38 4.89 -10.51
CA LEU A 38 2.72 4.40 -11.72
C LEU A 38 1.40 5.14 -12.00
N GLY A 39 0.61 5.43 -10.97
CA GLY A 39 -0.60 6.24 -11.09
C GLY A 39 -0.30 7.66 -11.54
N THR A 40 0.79 8.25 -11.04
CA THR A 40 1.28 9.56 -11.48
C THR A 40 1.73 9.52 -12.94
N THR A 41 2.48 8.49 -13.34
CA THR A 41 2.89 8.30 -14.75
C THR A 41 1.69 8.21 -15.67
N ALA A 42 0.65 7.46 -15.29
CA ALA A 42 -0.60 7.38 -16.05
C ALA A 42 -1.34 8.72 -16.12
N ALA A 43 -1.34 9.49 -15.03
CA ALA A 43 -1.92 10.83 -15.02
C ALA A 43 -1.11 11.83 -15.88
N ILE A 44 0.22 11.71 -15.92
CA ILE A 44 1.06 12.51 -16.83
C ILE A 44 0.81 12.11 -18.29
N ALA A 45 0.60 10.81 -18.56
CA ALA A 45 0.28 10.32 -19.89
C ALA A 45 -0.97 11.00 -20.47
N SER A 46 -1.95 11.38 -19.64
CA SER A 46 -3.15 12.09 -20.10
C SER A 46 -2.92 13.55 -20.51
N GLU A 47 -1.72 14.10 -20.26
CA GLU A 47 -1.34 15.48 -20.58
C GLU A 47 -0.39 15.57 -21.79
N VAL A 48 -0.07 14.43 -22.40
CA VAL A 48 0.79 14.35 -23.59
C VAL A 48 0.06 13.61 -24.69
N ASP A 49 0.49 13.80 -25.94
CA ASP A 49 -0.14 13.21 -27.11
C ASP A 49 0.75 12.19 -27.82
N GLY A 50 0.11 11.38 -28.68
CA GLY A 50 0.78 10.51 -29.64
C GLY A 50 1.62 9.41 -29.00
N THR A 51 2.83 9.21 -29.51
CA THR A 51 3.71 8.11 -29.06
C THR A 51 4.07 8.22 -27.57
N ALA A 52 4.25 9.44 -27.04
CA ALA A 52 4.58 9.64 -25.64
C ALA A 52 3.46 9.15 -24.71
N GLN A 53 2.20 9.47 -25.02
CA GLN A 53 1.03 8.98 -24.30
C GLN A 53 0.96 7.44 -24.31
N ALA A 54 1.12 6.84 -25.50
CA ALA A 54 1.06 5.39 -25.65
C ALA A 54 2.15 4.68 -24.84
N VAL A 55 3.39 5.18 -24.91
CA VAL A 55 4.53 4.61 -24.18
C VAL A 55 4.35 4.73 -22.67
N LEU A 56 3.98 5.91 -22.16
CA LEU A 56 3.78 6.12 -20.72
C LEU A 56 2.62 5.29 -20.18
N THR A 57 1.53 5.18 -20.93
CA THR A 57 0.37 4.35 -20.55
C THR A 57 0.75 2.88 -20.52
N ALA A 58 1.42 2.38 -21.57
CA ALA A 58 1.87 1.00 -21.62
C ALA A 58 2.86 0.68 -20.48
N ALA A 59 3.80 1.58 -20.20
CA ALA A 59 4.74 1.44 -19.09
C ALA A 59 4.03 1.43 -17.73
N ALA A 60 3.03 2.29 -17.52
CA ALA A 60 2.25 2.33 -16.28
C ALA A 60 1.44 1.04 -16.07
N VAL A 61 0.77 0.55 -17.11
CA VAL A 61 0.00 -0.71 -17.05
C VAL A 61 0.92 -1.90 -16.82
N ALA A 62 1.98 -2.03 -17.60
CA ALA A 62 2.95 -3.12 -17.46
C ALA A 62 3.64 -3.09 -16.09
N GLY A 63 4.01 -1.89 -15.61
CA GLY A 63 4.58 -1.69 -14.29
C GLY A 63 3.62 -2.07 -13.17
N LEU A 64 2.33 -1.74 -13.29
CA LEU A 64 1.31 -2.10 -12.30
C LEU A 64 1.10 -3.62 -12.26
N LEU A 65 1.03 -4.27 -13.42
CA LEU A 65 0.95 -5.72 -13.52
C LEU A 65 2.18 -6.41 -12.91
N ALA A 66 3.39 -5.92 -13.22
CA ALA A 66 4.62 -6.44 -12.65
C ALA A 66 4.69 -6.25 -11.12
N LEU A 67 4.22 -5.10 -10.63
CA LEU A 67 4.16 -4.78 -9.21
C LEU A 67 3.17 -5.70 -8.46
N VAL A 68 1.98 -5.92 -9.02
CA VAL A 68 0.99 -6.86 -8.49
C VAL A 68 1.50 -8.30 -8.54
N ALA A 69 2.13 -8.72 -9.64
CA ALA A 69 2.72 -10.05 -9.77
C ALA A 69 3.84 -10.27 -8.75
N THR A 70 4.72 -9.27 -8.56
CA THR A 70 5.81 -9.31 -7.58
C THR A 70 5.28 -9.36 -6.15
N LEU A 71 4.24 -8.58 -5.83
CA LEU A 71 3.59 -8.65 -4.53
C LEU A 71 2.96 -10.03 -4.31
N SER A 72 2.25 -10.55 -5.30
CA SER A 72 1.59 -11.86 -5.23
C SER A 72 2.58 -13.01 -5.06
N ALA A 73 3.75 -12.93 -5.69
CA ALA A 73 4.82 -13.91 -5.54
C ALA A 73 5.49 -13.85 -4.15
N ARG A 74 5.53 -12.66 -3.51
CA ARG A 74 6.15 -12.46 -2.20
C ARG A 74 5.20 -12.69 -1.02
N MET A 75 3.91 -12.39 -1.17
CA MET A 75 2.91 -12.52 -0.11
C MET A 75 2.46 -13.99 0.02
N ARG A 76 2.98 -14.68 1.04
CA ARG A 76 2.72 -16.11 1.27
C ARG A 76 1.40 -16.41 1.97
N ILE A 77 0.84 -15.48 2.75
CA ILE A 77 -0.47 -15.68 3.40
C ILE A 77 -1.49 -14.74 2.79
N ARG A 78 -2.62 -15.32 2.36
CA ARG A 78 -3.76 -14.56 1.86
C ARG A 78 -4.55 -14.04 3.04
N PHE A 79 -4.61 -12.71 3.20
CA PHE A 79 -5.54 -12.07 4.12
C PHE A 79 -6.96 -12.52 3.77
N ARG A 80 -7.60 -13.24 4.69
CA ARG A 80 -9.00 -13.66 4.50
C ARG A 80 -9.92 -12.49 4.86
N PRO A 81 -11.02 -12.26 4.13
CA PRO A 81 -11.97 -11.20 4.46
C PRO A 81 -12.46 -11.24 5.92
N ARG A 82 -12.56 -12.45 6.50
CA ARG A 82 -12.97 -12.67 7.90
C ARG A 82 -11.99 -12.10 8.95
N THR A 83 -10.75 -11.76 8.59
CA THR A 83 -9.80 -11.16 9.55
C THR A 83 -9.97 -9.65 9.67
N TRP A 84 -10.71 -9.01 8.76
CA TRP A 84 -10.93 -7.56 8.77
C TRP A 84 -12.09 -7.20 9.68
N THR A 85 -11.82 -6.40 10.71
CA THR A 85 -12.89 -5.71 11.45
C THR A 85 -13.34 -4.46 10.68
N PRO A 86 -14.58 -3.99 10.88
CA PRO A 86 -15.02 -2.70 10.33
C PRO A 86 -14.10 -1.53 10.72
N LYS A 87 -13.54 -1.56 11.93
CA LYS A 87 -12.59 -0.53 12.41
C LYS A 87 -11.26 -0.58 11.66
N ALA A 88 -10.70 -1.77 11.43
CA ALA A 88 -9.47 -1.94 10.65
C ALA A 88 -9.68 -1.50 9.19
N GLY A 89 -10.84 -1.86 8.60
CA GLY A 89 -11.25 -1.41 7.28
C GLY A 89 -11.37 0.11 7.20
N ALA A 90 -12.02 0.75 8.18
CA ALA A 90 -12.14 2.20 8.24
C ALA A 90 -10.77 2.90 8.36
N LEU A 91 -9.85 2.39 9.18
CA LEU A 91 -8.50 2.97 9.30
C LEU A 91 -7.71 2.86 8.00
N MET A 92 -7.78 1.70 7.33
CA MET A 92 -7.15 1.52 6.03
C MET A 92 -7.78 2.45 4.98
N ALA A 93 -9.11 2.58 4.96
CA ALA A 93 -9.82 3.46 4.05
C ALA A 93 -9.46 4.93 4.28
N VAL A 94 -9.39 5.38 5.54
CA VAL A 94 -8.98 6.74 5.89
C VAL A 94 -7.54 7.00 5.45
N TRP A 95 -6.63 6.05 5.68
CA TRP A 95 -5.26 6.20 5.22
C TRP A 95 -5.15 6.26 3.70
N ILE A 96 -5.84 5.38 2.96
CA ILE A 96 -5.90 5.43 1.49
C ILE A 96 -6.52 6.77 1.01
N ALA A 97 -7.62 7.20 1.62
CA ALA A 97 -8.25 8.48 1.29
C ALA A 97 -7.30 9.66 1.53
N SER A 98 -6.45 9.61 2.56
CA SER A 98 -5.44 10.63 2.80
C SER A 98 -4.39 10.70 1.69
N LEU A 99 -4.02 9.57 1.07
CA LEU A 99 -3.12 9.55 -0.09
C LEU A 99 -3.74 10.28 -1.28
N PHE A 100 -5.02 9.99 -1.57
CA PHE A 100 -5.76 10.68 -2.63
C PHE A 100 -5.96 12.16 -2.34
N ALA A 101 -6.20 12.53 -1.07
CA ALA A 101 -6.32 13.92 -0.66
C ALA A 101 -5.01 14.69 -0.89
N VAL A 102 -3.86 14.12 -0.52
CA VAL A 102 -2.55 14.72 -0.80
C VAL A 102 -2.33 14.83 -2.31
N TRP A 103 -2.57 13.75 -3.05
CA TRP A 103 -2.38 13.72 -4.50
C TRP A 103 -3.28 14.71 -5.26
N GLY A 104 -4.51 14.92 -4.80
CA GLY A 104 -5.45 15.88 -5.40
C GLY A 104 -5.25 17.34 -4.94
N ALA A 105 -4.77 17.57 -3.71
CA ALA A 105 -4.56 18.91 -3.18
C ALA A 105 -3.25 19.55 -3.66
N VAL A 106 -2.18 18.77 -3.82
CA VAL A 106 -0.87 19.30 -4.22
C VAL A 106 -0.89 20.01 -5.58
N PRO A 107 -1.58 19.53 -6.63
CA PRO A 107 -1.69 20.24 -7.91
C PRO A 107 -2.29 21.65 -7.77
N LEU A 108 -3.27 21.84 -6.87
CA LEU A 108 -3.89 23.15 -6.64
C LEU A 108 -2.89 24.17 -6.08
N LEU A 109 -1.98 23.71 -5.22
CA LEU A 109 -0.90 24.53 -4.68
C LEU A 109 0.21 24.73 -5.72
N ALA A 110 0.56 23.68 -6.46
CA ALA A 110 1.59 23.75 -7.50
C ALA A 110 1.21 24.70 -8.64
N GLY A 111 -0.09 24.84 -8.94
CA GLY A 111 -0.62 25.81 -9.91
C GLY A 111 -0.30 27.27 -9.58
N ALA A 112 0.05 27.59 -8.33
CA ALA A 112 0.54 28.93 -7.99
C ALA A 112 2.01 29.18 -8.41
N PHE A 113 2.74 28.14 -8.78
CA PHE A 113 4.18 28.20 -9.09
C PHE A 113 4.54 27.73 -10.51
N THR A 114 3.63 27.03 -11.20
CA THR A 114 3.83 26.56 -12.57
C THR A 114 2.53 26.40 -13.33
N ASP A 115 2.51 26.83 -14.59
CA ASP A 115 1.39 26.65 -15.52
C ASP A 115 1.39 25.28 -16.21
N SER A 116 2.44 24.49 -16.02
CA SER A 116 2.55 23.18 -16.66
C SER A 116 1.81 22.10 -15.89
N ALA A 117 0.72 21.59 -16.47
CA ALA A 117 -0.07 20.49 -15.91
C ALA A 117 0.78 19.22 -15.65
N VAL A 118 1.76 18.94 -16.50
CA VAL A 118 2.72 17.83 -16.32
C VAL A 118 3.53 18.02 -15.03
N TRP A 119 4.08 19.22 -14.80
CA TRP A 119 4.86 19.51 -13.60
C TRP A 119 4.01 19.49 -12.33
N GLN A 120 2.78 20.01 -12.39
CA GLN A 120 1.85 19.94 -11.26
C GLN A 120 1.59 18.48 -10.84
N LYS A 121 1.37 17.58 -11.80
CA LYS A 121 1.18 16.14 -11.54
C LYS A 121 2.45 15.46 -11.04
N ALA A 122 3.61 15.79 -11.61
CA ALA A 122 4.90 15.25 -11.17
C ALA A 122 5.20 15.62 -9.71
N ILE A 123 4.98 16.88 -9.33
CA ILE A 123 5.13 17.37 -7.95
C ILE A 123 4.14 16.66 -7.02
N ALA A 124 2.88 16.54 -7.42
CA ALA A 124 1.87 15.81 -6.65
C ALA A 124 2.26 14.35 -6.41
N GLY A 125 2.75 13.65 -7.43
CA GLY A 125 3.26 12.30 -7.31
C GLY A 125 4.44 12.22 -6.34
N ALA A 126 5.44 13.09 -6.48
CA ALA A 126 6.61 13.11 -5.61
C ALA A 126 6.23 13.34 -4.14
N VAL A 127 5.39 14.34 -3.85
CA VAL A 127 4.92 14.62 -2.49
C VAL A 127 4.12 13.45 -1.94
N THR A 128 3.23 12.86 -2.75
CA THR A 128 2.42 11.70 -2.34
C THR A 128 3.28 10.48 -2.07
N VAL A 129 4.34 10.25 -2.85
CA VAL A 129 5.32 9.15 -2.62
C VAL A 129 6.02 9.34 -1.28
N VAL A 130 6.50 10.55 -0.97
CA VAL A 130 7.17 10.85 0.30
C VAL A 130 6.19 10.67 1.47
N TYR A 131 4.98 11.20 1.34
CA TYR A 131 3.93 11.04 2.35
C TYR A 131 3.54 9.57 2.55
N ALA A 132 3.39 8.80 1.46
CA ALA A 132 3.11 7.37 1.51
C ALA A 132 4.24 6.61 2.21
N ALA A 133 5.50 6.87 1.85
CA ALA A 133 6.65 6.22 2.47
C ALA A 133 6.72 6.50 3.98
N ALA A 134 6.43 7.74 4.40
CA ALA A 134 6.41 8.13 5.80
C ALA A 134 5.24 7.52 6.59
N THR A 135 4.06 7.38 5.97
CA THR A 135 2.84 6.96 6.67
C THR A 135 2.50 5.48 6.56
N THR A 136 3.14 4.73 5.64
CA THR A 136 2.86 3.29 5.42
C THR A 136 3.00 2.48 6.71
N ARG A 137 4.14 2.60 7.42
CA ARG A 137 4.37 1.82 8.66
C ARG A 137 3.44 2.23 9.82
N PRO A 138 3.24 3.53 10.12
CA PRO A 138 2.26 3.95 11.11
C PRO A 138 0.85 3.44 10.81
N ALA A 139 0.37 3.57 9.57
CA ALA A 139 -0.96 3.15 9.17
C ALA A 139 -1.13 1.64 9.27
N GLU A 140 -0.15 0.87 8.79
CA GLU A 140 -0.13 -0.58 8.88
C GLU A 140 -0.21 -1.06 10.33
N ASN A 141 0.58 -0.45 11.23
CA ASN A 141 0.55 -0.79 12.66
C ASN A 141 -0.83 -0.52 13.29
N LEU A 142 -1.48 0.59 12.94
CA LEU A 142 -2.83 0.92 13.43
C LEU A 142 -3.89 -0.06 12.92
N VAL A 143 -3.80 -0.48 11.66
CA VAL A 143 -4.72 -1.47 11.06
C VAL A 143 -4.51 -2.84 11.69
N LEU A 144 -3.27 -3.31 11.79
CA LEU A 144 -2.93 -4.60 12.38
C LEU A 144 -3.41 -4.71 13.84
N ALA A 145 -3.29 -3.62 14.62
CA ALA A 145 -3.78 -3.55 16.00
C ALA A 145 -5.30 -3.70 16.14
N ARG A 146 -6.06 -3.60 15.05
CA ARG A 146 -7.54 -3.64 15.03
C ARG A 146 -8.10 -4.82 14.23
N LEU A 147 -7.28 -5.71 13.67
CA LEU A 147 -7.76 -6.91 12.98
C LEU A 147 -8.42 -7.90 13.94
N ALA A 148 -9.37 -8.68 13.44
CA ALA A 148 -10.20 -9.60 14.21
C ALA A 148 -9.40 -10.81 14.71
N GLY A 149 -8.37 -11.20 13.95
CA GLY A 149 -7.35 -12.12 14.43
C GLY A 149 -6.45 -11.38 15.41
N LYS A 150 -6.88 -11.29 16.68
CA LYS A 150 -6.00 -10.87 17.77
C LYS A 150 -4.76 -11.79 17.74
N VAL A 151 -3.65 -11.24 17.29
CA VAL A 151 -2.37 -11.52 17.91
C VAL A 151 -2.44 -10.87 19.29
N ALA A 152 -2.84 -11.62 20.31
CA ALA A 152 -2.75 -11.10 21.67
C ALA A 152 -1.27 -10.83 21.96
N ARG A 153 -0.93 -9.58 22.30
CA ARG A 153 0.33 -9.30 22.99
C ARG A 153 0.21 -9.75 24.43
#